data_AF-A0A498QN09-F1
#
_entry.id   AF-A0A498QN09-F1
#
_cell.length_a   1.000
_cell.length_b   1.000
_cell.length_c   1.000
_cell.angle_alpha   90.00
_cell.angle_beta   90.00
_cell.angle_gamma   90.00
#
_symmetry.space_group_name_H-M   'P 1'
#
loop_
_entity.id
_entity.type
_entity.pdbx_description
1 polymer ?
#
loop_
_entity_poly.entity_id
_entity_poly.type
_entity_poly.pdbx_seq_one_letter_code
_entity_poly.pdbx_strand_id
1 'polypeptide(L)'
;MRNWFVFSASERDVETGAEWEHYSDSDGKSGGQKEKLAYTILAASLAYQFGLEWGAQRSRDFRFAVIDEAFGRGSDVSTRYALDLFATLGLQLLIVTPLQKVHVIEPYVKAIGFVDNPTGTFSRLQTMTIEEYRIRRDGRRP
;
A
#
# COMPACT_ATOMS: atom_id res chain seq x y z
N MET A 1 20.23 -4.49 -18.58
CA MET A 1 19.49 -5.77 -18.66
C MET A 1 18.27 -5.63 -17.75
N ARG A 2 17.03 -5.76 -18.25
CA ARG A 2 15.83 -5.79 -17.39
C ARG A 2 15.65 -7.24 -16.94
N ASN A 3 15.75 -7.49 -15.64
CA ASN A 3 15.51 -8.81 -15.06
C ASN A 3 14.02 -8.91 -14.73
N TRP A 4 13.38 -9.95 -15.23
CA TRP A 4 12.00 -10.30 -14.90
C TRP A 4 12.05 -11.40 -13.85
N PHE A 5 11.34 -11.20 -12.75
CA PHE A 5 11.25 -12.17 -11.66
C PHE A 5 9.81 -12.69 -11.58
N VAL A 6 9.67 -14.01 -11.51
CA VAL A 6 8.40 -14.68 -11.23
C VAL A 6 8.44 -15.11 -9.77
N PHE A 7 7.47 -14.65 -8.99
CA PHE A 7 7.36 -14.95 -7.56
C PHE A 7 6.15 -15.86 -7.33
N SER A 8 6.35 -16.88 -6.51
CA SER A 8 5.26 -17.64 -5.90
C SER A 8 5.36 -17.50 -4.38
N ALA A 9 4.22 -17.62 -3.71
CA ALA A 9 4.17 -17.71 -2.26
C ALA A 9 3.40 -18.96 -1.87
N SER A 10 3.74 -19.53 -0.71
CA SER A 10 2.98 -20.61 -0.09
C SER A 10 2.63 -20.21 1.33
N GLU A 11 1.35 -20.30 1.66
CA GLU A 11 0.87 -20.13 3.03
C GLU A 11 1.00 -21.48 3.74
N ARG A 12 1.63 -21.46 4.92
CA ARG A 12 1.83 -22.66 5.74
C ARG A 12 1.30 -22.42 7.13
N ASP A 13 0.61 -23.42 7.65
CA ASP A 13 0.22 -23.45 9.04
C ASP A 13 1.47 -23.46 9.94
N VAL A 14 1.49 -22.59 10.95
CA VAL A 14 2.68 -22.35 11.78
C VAL A 14 2.99 -23.54 12.70
N GLU A 15 1.96 -24.28 13.13
CA GLU A 15 2.12 -25.39 14.09
C GLU A 15 2.41 -26.72 13.39
N THR A 16 1.78 -26.96 12.26
CA THR A 16 1.84 -28.23 11.53
C THR A 16 2.78 -28.19 10.33
N GLY A 17 3.18 -27.00 9.88
CA GLY A 17 3.98 -26.80 8.67
C GLY A 17 3.26 -27.21 7.38
N ALA A 18 1.99 -27.61 7.47
CA ALA A 18 1.20 -28.03 6.34
C ALA A 18 0.98 -26.85 5.39
N GLU A 19 1.21 -27.10 4.11
CA GLU A 19 0.93 -26.12 3.07
C GLU A 19 -0.59 -25.98 2.94
N TRP A 20 -1.09 -24.81 3.33
CA TRP A 20 -2.50 -24.53 3.32
C TRP A 20 -2.93 -24.06 1.94
N GLU A 21 -2.13 -23.18 1.32
CA GLU A 21 -2.34 -22.74 -0.04
C GLU A 21 -1.01 -22.50 -0.78
N HIS A 22 -0.96 -22.97 -2.03
CA HIS A 22 0.11 -22.67 -2.98
C HIS A 22 -0.38 -21.60 -3.96
N TYR A 23 0.46 -20.60 -4.26
CA TYR A 23 0.11 -19.50 -5.15
C TYR A 23 1.17 -19.32 -6.24
N SER A 24 1.00 -20.04 -7.34
CA SER A 24 1.90 -20.03 -8.50
C SER A 24 1.31 -19.27 -9.71
N ASP A 25 -0.01 -19.10 -9.78
CA ASP A 25 -0.68 -18.30 -10.80
C ASP A 25 -2.04 -17.77 -10.30
N SER A 26 -2.49 -16.68 -10.91
CA SER A 26 -3.70 -15.94 -10.59
C SER A 26 -4.99 -16.59 -11.11
N ASP A 27 -4.97 -17.85 -11.56
CA ASP A 27 -6.16 -18.57 -12.03
C ASP A 27 -6.76 -19.45 -10.92
N GLY A 28 -7.97 -19.09 -10.47
CA GLY A 28 -8.80 -19.94 -9.58
C GLY A 28 -9.24 -19.37 -8.23
N LYS A 29 -8.74 -18.20 -7.78
CA LYS A 29 -9.06 -17.67 -6.42
C LYS A 29 -10.07 -16.50 -6.40
N SER A 30 -10.69 -16.23 -5.24
CA SER A 30 -11.57 -15.06 -5.07
C SER A 30 -10.75 -13.75 -5.21
N GLY A 31 -11.38 -12.67 -5.70
CA GLY A 31 -10.67 -11.41 -5.99
C GLY A 31 -9.87 -10.85 -4.81
N GLY A 32 -10.41 -10.95 -3.59
CA GLY A 32 -9.71 -10.49 -2.37
C GLY A 32 -8.47 -11.31 -2.00
N GLN A 33 -8.47 -12.63 -2.26
CA GLN A 33 -7.30 -13.49 -1.99
C GLN A 33 -6.15 -13.20 -2.96
N LYS A 34 -6.47 -12.92 -4.23
CA LYS A 34 -5.47 -12.53 -5.24
C LYS A 34 -4.78 -11.20 -4.88
N GLU A 35 -5.55 -10.24 -4.36
CA GLU A 35 -5.02 -8.95 -3.94
C GLU A 35 -4.09 -9.07 -2.73
N LYS A 36 -4.51 -9.80 -1.69
CA LYS A 36 -3.71 -10.00 -0.47
C LYS A 36 -2.34 -10.61 -0.82
N LEU A 37 -2.33 -11.62 -1.69
CA LEU A 37 -1.11 -12.26 -2.18
C LEU A 37 -0.21 -11.28 -2.96
N ALA A 38 -0.77 -10.52 -3.89
CA ALA A 38 0.00 -9.57 -4.69
C ALA A 38 0.73 -8.55 -3.80
N TYR A 39 0.06 -8.07 -2.75
CA TYR A 39 0.68 -7.17 -1.78
C TYR A 39 1.75 -7.86 -0.94
N THR A 40 1.55 -9.11 -0.53
CA THR A 40 2.58 -9.89 0.18
C THR A 40 3.81 -10.11 -0.69
N ILE A 41 3.63 -10.47 -1.97
CA ILE A 41 4.74 -10.63 -2.92
C ILE A 41 5.47 -9.31 -3.13
N LEU A 42 4.74 -8.20 -3.28
CA LEU A 42 5.33 -6.87 -3.46
C LEU A 42 6.08 -6.43 -2.20
N ALA A 43 5.54 -6.67 -1.02
CA ALA A 43 6.20 -6.39 0.25
C ALA A 43 7.44 -7.25 0.48
N ALA A 44 7.39 -8.55 0.16
CA ALA A 44 8.55 -9.44 0.23
C ALA A 44 9.64 -9.00 -0.76
N SER A 45 9.24 -8.60 -1.97
CA SER A 45 10.14 -8.02 -2.97
C SER A 45 10.81 -6.74 -2.47
N LEU A 46 10.05 -5.84 -1.82
CA LEU A 46 10.59 -4.61 -1.23
C LEU A 46 11.51 -4.93 -0.05
N ALA A 47 11.13 -5.89 0.81
CA ALA A 47 11.95 -6.32 1.93
C ALA A 47 13.29 -6.90 1.48
N TYR A 48 13.27 -7.70 0.42
CA TYR A 48 14.47 -8.22 -0.24
C TYR A 48 15.31 -7.10 -0.83
N GLN A 49 14.70 -6.18 -1.61
CA GLN A 49 15.40 -5.09 -2.28
C GLN A 49 16.06 -4.10 -1.29
N PHE A 50 15.42 -3.86 -0.15
CA PHE A 50 15.94 -2.95 0.89
C PHE A 50 16.82 -3.65 1.93
N GLY A 51 17.08 -4.96 1.79
CA GLY A 51 17.91 -5.71 2.74
C GLY A 51 17.40 -5.60 4.18
N LEU A 52 16.07 -5.67 4.37
CA LEU A 52 15.45 -5.46 5.68
C LEU A 52 15.83 -6.59 6.64
N GLU A 53 16.87 -6.38 7.44
CA GLU A 53 17.19 -7.25 8.57
C GLU A 53 16.19 -6.97 9.72
N TRP A 54 15.35 -7.96 10.00
CA TRP A 54 14.42 -7.94 11.13
C TRP A 54 15.22 -7.82 12.44
N GLY A 55 15.10 -6.69 13.14
CA GLY A 55 15.78 -6.45 14.42
C GLY A 55 17.01 -5.53 14.36
N ALA A 56 17.41 -5.04 13.18
CA ALA A 56 18.46 -4.02 13.10
C ALA A 56 17.95 -2.67 13.63
N GLN A 57 18.66 -2.12 14.63
CA GLN A 57 18.35 -0.82 15.25
C GLN A 57 18.42 0.27 14.18
N ARG A 58 17.26 0.79 13.74
CA ARG A 58 17.07 1.90 12.77
C ARG A 58 18.32 2.17 11.93
N SER A 59 18.54 1.34 10.90
CA SER A 59 19.51 1.72 9.89
C SER A 59 19.10 3.08 9.32
N ARG A 60 20.08 3.94 9.04
CA ARG A 60 19.89 5.29 8.48
C ARG A 60 19.45 5.23 7.01
N ASP A 61 18.74 4.18 6.62
CA ASP A 61 18.40 3.87 5.24
C ASP A 61 17.10 4.57 4.87
N PHE A 62 17.15 5.35 3.80
CA PHE A 62 15.97 5.97 3.23
C PHE A 62 15.21 4.93 2.40
N ARG A 63 14.07 4.48 2.92
CA ARG A 63 13.23 3.45 2.29
C ARG A 63 11.93 4.08 1.84
N PHE A 64 11.89 4.51 0.58
CA PHE A 64 10.77 5.26 0.02
C PHE A 64 10.15 4.51 -1.15
N ALA A 65 8.83 4.41 -1.15
CA ALA A 65 8.07 3.80 -2.23
C ALA A 65 6.95 4.73 -2.68
N VAL A 66 6.78 4.83 -4.01
CA VAL A 66 5.67 5.53 -4.65
C VAL A 66 4.72 4.47 -5.19
N ILE A 67 3.44 4.61 -4.86
CA ILE A 67 2.38 3.74 -5.37
C ILE A 67 1.43 4.61 -6.18
N ASP A 68 1.50 4.47 -7.50
CA ASP A 68 0.57 5.12 -8.42
C ASP A 68 -0.69 4.26 -8.62
N GLU A 69 -1.82 4.92 -8.86
CA GLU A 69 -3.16 4.31 -8.93
C GLU A 69 -3.46 3.34 -7.78
N ALA A 70 -2.93 3.65 -6.59
CA ALA A 70 -2.97 2.75 -5.46
C ALA A 70 -4.42 2.45 -5.08
N PHE A 71 -4.72 1.17 -4.86
CA PHE A 71 -5.98 0.71 -4.28
C PHE A 71 -7.24 1.07 -5.09
N GLY A 72 -7.08 1.46 -6.37
CA GLY A 72 -8.19 1.86 -7.23
C GLY A 72 -9.21 0.73 -7.49
N ARG A 73 -8.72 -0.53 -7.54
CA ARG A 73 -9.56 -1.73 -7.71
C ARG A 73 -9.61 -2.62 -6.46
N GLY A 74 -8.76 -2.32 -5.48
CA GLY A 74 -8.60 -3.07 -4.24
C GLY A 74 -9.82 -2.99 -3.32
N SER A 75 -10.14 -4.09 -2.64
CA SER A 75 -11.07 -4.03 -1.52
C SER A 75 -10.48 -3.18 -0.37
N ASP A 76 -11.34 -2.57 0.44
CA ASP A 76 -10.90 -1.76 1.59
C ASP A 76 -10.09 -2.61 2.59
N VAL A 77 -10.41 -3.90 2.71
CA VAL A 77 -9.68 -4.86 3.57
C VAL A 77 -8.29 -5.15 3.00
N SER A 78 -8.18 -5.46 1.71
CA SER A 78 -6.90 -5.71 1.04
C SER A 78 -5.96 -4.50 1.14
N THR A 79 -6.54 -3.30 1.00
CA THR A 79 -5.82 -2.03 1.07
C THR A 79 -5.22 -1.79 2.45
N ARG A 80 -6.02 -2.00 3.51
CA ARG A 80 -5.54 -1.86 4.89
C ARG A 80 -4.41 -2.83 5.18
N TYR A 81 -4.57 -4.10 4.78
CA TYR A 81 -3.54 -5.11 4.93
C TYR A 81 -2.21 -4.69 4.28
N ALA A 82 -2.25 -4.17 3.05
CA ALA A 82 -1.05 -3.69 2.37
C ALA A 82 -0.37 -2.52 3.10
N LEU A 83 -1.16 -1.57 3.60
CA LEU A 83 -0.64 -0.40 4.33
C LEU A 83 -0.05 -0.78 5.69
N ASP A 84 -0.68 -1.69 6.42
CA ASP A 84 -0.14 -2.27 7.66
C ASP A 84 1.21 -2.96 7.41
N LEU A 85 1.30 -3.71 6.31
CA LEU A 85 2.50 -4.40 5.91
C LEU A 85 3.63 -3.42 5.60
N PHE A 86 3.38 -2.38 4.78
CA PHE A 86 4.39 -1.36 4.49
C PHE A 86 4.84 -0.58 5.73
N ALA A 87 3.92 -0.30 6.66
CA ALA A 87 4.25 0.33 7.94
C ALA A 87 5.18 -0.57 8.77
N THR A 88 4.91 -1.88 8.81
CA THR A 88 5.74 -2.88 9.50
C THR A 88 7.13 -2.99 8.89
N LEU A 89 7.24 -2.86 7.56
CA LEU A 89 8.52 -2.84 6.85
C LEU A 89 9.30 -1.51 7.01
N GLY A 90 8.70 -0.51 7.66
CA GLY A 90 9.31 0.80 7.88
C GLY A 90 9.50 1.62 6.59
N LEU A 91 8.62 1.43 5.60
CA LEU A 91 8.64 2.18 4.35
C LEU A 91 7.97 3.54 4.51
N GLN A 92 8.59 4.59 3.98
CA GLN A 92 7.95 5.86 3.74
C GLN A 92 7.19 5.79 2.40
N LEU A 93 5.90 6.08 2.43
CA LEU A 93 5.03 5.95 1.26
C LEU A 93 4.60 7.30 0.69
N LEU A 94 4.57 7.41 -0.64
CA LEU A 94 3.81 8.39 -1.39
C LEU A 94 2.75 7.66 -2.21
N ILE A 95 1.48 7.91 -1.91
CA ILE A 95 0.34 7.22 -2.50
C ILE A 95 -0.38 8.21 -3.43
N VAL A 96 -0.53 7.85 -4.69
CA VAL A 96 -1.37 8.57 -5.66
C VAL A 96 -2.62 7.73 -5.88
N THR A 97 -3.78 8.25 -5.48
CA THR A 97 -5.05 7.53 -5.54
C THR A 97 -6.21 8.50 -5.82
N PRO A 98 -7.30 8.03 -6.45
CA PRO A 98 -8.51 8.83 -6.61
C PRO A 98 -9.10 9.26 -5.25
N LEU A 99 -9.78 10.41 -5.22
CA LEU A 99 -10.36 11.00 -4.01
C LEU A 99 -11.29 10.05 -3.24
N GLN A 100 -12.00 9.18 -3.96
CA GLN A 100 -12.97 8.23 -3.40
C GLN A 100 -12.34 7.19 -2.45
N LYS A 101 -11.02 7.00 -2.53
CA LYS A 101 -10.28 6.02 -1.71
C LYS A 101 -9.55 6.64 -0.52
N VAL A 102 -9.67 7.96 -0.34
CA VAL A 102 -8.99 8.67 0.75
C VAL A 102 -9.37 8.12 2.13
N HIS A 103 -10.63 7.72 2.35
CA HIS A 103 -11.07 7.20 3.66
C HIS A 103 -10.37 5.90 4.08
N VAL A 104 -9.88 5.10 3.13
CA VAL A 104 -9.18 3.84 3.43
C VAL A 104 -7.75 4.09 3.85
N ILE A 105 -7.10 5.07 3.19
CA ILE A 105 -5.68 5.39 3.42
C ILE A 105 -5.48 6.45 4.51
N GLU A 106 -6.52 7.21 4.85
CA GLU A 106 -6.50 8.29 5.85
C GLU A 106 -5.82 7.89 7.17
N PRO A 107 -6.01 6.68 7.74
CA PRO A 107 -5.35 6.29 8.98
C PRO A 107 -3.82 6.15 8.88
N TYR A 108 -3.29 5.99 7.66
CA TYR A 108 -1.88 5.63 7.42
C TYR A 108 -1.03 6.80 6.94
N VAL A 109 -1.63 7.94 6.59
CA VAL A 109 -0.94 9.09 6.00
C VAL A 109 -0.84 10.26 6.99
N LYS A 110 0.22 11.06 6.87
CA LYS A 110 0.44 12.27 7.68
C LYS A 110 -0.03 13.55 7.01
N ALA A 111 -0.04 13.58 5.69
CA ALA A 111 -0.47 14.71 4.88
C ALA A 111 -1.14 14.20 3.62
N ILE A 112 -2.03 15.03 3.07
CA ILE A 112 -2.72 14.78 1.80
C ILE A 112 -2.42 15.95 0.86
N GLY A 113 -2.04 15.64 -0.37
CA GLY A 113 -1.96 16.58 -1.47
C GLY A 113 -3.18 16.42 -2.39
N PHE A 114 -4.06 17.42 -2.41
CA PHE A 114 -5.19 17.48 -3.32
C PHE A 114 -4.75 18.10 -4.63
N VAL A 115 -4.85 17.35 -5.71
CA VAL A 115 -4.61 17.84 -7.07
C VAL A 115 -5.95 18.07 -7.77
N ASP A 116 -6.18 19.29 -8.24
CA ASP A 116 -7.33 19.62 -9.08
C ASP A 116 -6.91 20.40 -10.33
N ASN A 117 -7.75 20.39 -11.36
CA ASN A 117 -7.56 21.19 -12.57
C ASN A 117 -8.92 21.80 -12.96
N PRO A 118 -9.32 22.93 -12.35
CA PRO A 118 -10.67 23.48 -12.49
C PRO A 118 -10.99 24.00 -13.89
N THR A 119 -9.98 24.51 -14.60
CA THR A 119 -10.12 25.19 -15.90
C THR A 119 -9.64 24.31 -17.05
N GLY A 120 -9.09 23.13 -16.76
CA GLY A 120 -8.39 22.29 -17.72
C GLY A 120 -7.00 22.79 -18.10
N THR A 121 -6.64 24.04 -17.74
CA THR A 121 -5.43 24.71 -18.23
C THR A 121 -4.20 24.48 -17.36
N PHE A 122 -4.37 24.28 -16.04
CA PHE A 122 -3.27 24.05 -15.12
C PHE A 122 -3.71 23.26 -13.89
N SER A 123 -2.85 22.35 -13.46
CA SER A 123 -3.04 21.63 -12.20
C SER A 123 -2.67 22.51 -11.01
N ARG A 124 -3.45 22.42 -9.94
CA ARG A 124 -3.16 23.04 -8.65
C ARG A 124 -2.96 21.95 -7.61
N LEU A 125 -2.02 22.17 -6.69
CA LEU A 125 -1.78 21.29 -5.55
C LEU A 125 -2.08 22.03 -4.26
N GLN A 126 -3.01 21.50 -3.47
CA GLN A 126 -3.27 21.94 -2.11
C GLN A 126 -2.83 20.86 -1.13
N THR A 127 -1.77 21.13 -0.38
CA THR A 127 -1.31 20.25 0.69
C THR A 127 -1.97 20.62 2.01
N MET A 128 -2.33 19.62 2.79
CA MET A 128 -2.84 19.78 4.15
C MET A 128 -2.40 18.61 5.02
N THR A 129 -2.30 18.83 6.33
CA THR A 129 -2.07 17.73 7.27
C THR A 129 -3.32 16.86 7.36
N ILE A 130 -3.17 15.64 7.88
CA ILE A 130 -4.31 14.75 8.07
C ILE A 130 -5.31 15.32 9.09
N GLU A 131 -4.82 16.08 10.07
CA GLU A 131 -5.66 16.80 11.05
C GLU A 131 -6.50 17.88 10.37
N GLU A 132 -5.89 18.71 9.52
CA GLU A 132 -6.61 19.73 8.74
C GLU A 132 -7.65 19.11 7.80
N TYR A 133 -7.32 17.97 7.19
CA TYR A 133 -8.26 17.21 6.36
C TYR A 133 -9.48 16.76 7.16
N ARG A 134 -9.27 16.17 8.36
CA ARG A 134 -10.35 15.73 9.25
C ARG A 134 -11.26 16.89 9.65
N ILE A 135 -10.67 18.02 10.07
CA ILE A 135 -11.42 19.24 10.42
C ILE A 135 -12.28 19.72 9.25
N ARG A 136 -11.72 19.80 8.04
CA ARG A 136 -12.46 20.24 6.84
C ARG A 136 -13.56 19.27 6.43
N ARG A 137 -13.36 17.96 6.61
CA ARG A 137 -14.38 16.94 6.33
C ARG A 137 -15.54 17.05 7.33
N ASP A 138 -15.22 17.19 8.61
CA ASP A 138 -16.21 17.16 9.68
C ASP A 138 -16.99 18.49 9.76
N GLY A 139 -16.36 19.62 9.43
CA GLY A 139 -17.02 20.93 9.28
C GLY A 139 -17.89 21.08 8.03
N ARG A 140 -17.92 20.07 7.13
CA ARG A 140 -18.80 20.02 5.95
C ARG A 140 -20.04 19.12 6.16
N ARG A 141 -20.22 18.52 7.34
CA ARG A 141 -21.44 17.77 7.66
C ARG A 141 -22.51 18.75 8.18
N PRO A 142 -23.69 18.84 7.55
CA PRO A 142 -24.81 19.60 8.11
C PRO A 142 -25.35 18.97 9.40
#